data_AF-A0A1X3D1V1-F1
#
_entry.id   AF-A0A1X3D1V1-F1
#
_cell.length_a   1.000
_cell.length_b   1.000
_cell.length_c   1.000
_cell.angle_alpha   90.00
_cell.angle_beta   90.00
_cell.angle_gamma   90.00
#
_symmetry.space_group_name_H-M   'P 1'
#
loop_
_entity.id
_entity.type
_entity.pdbx_description
1 polymer ?
#
loop_
_entity_poly.entity_id
_entity_poly.type
_entity_poly.pdbx_seq_one_letter_code
_entity_poly.pdbx_strand_id
1 'polypeptide(L)' 'MTPKKLKSEDLLPEPVRPEAWECCGSDCGDACIQTIYWNEKAAYDAQQKQWQAQLAEEAAAQTGGTDKAV' A
#
# COMPACT_ATOMS: atom_id res chain seq x y z
N MET A 1 2.21 -14.14 -16.71
CA MET A 1 1.51 -12.91 -16.29
C MET A 1 2.47 -11.74 -16.39
N THR A 2 2.17 -10.71 -17.18
CA THR A 2 2.96 -9.47 -17.17
C THR A 2 2.75 -8.79 -15.80
N PRO A 3 3.81 -8.39 -15.08
CA PRO A 3 3.62 -7.64 -13.84
C PRO A 3 2.87 -6.35 -14.19
N LYS A 4 1.65 -6.23 -13.68
CA LYS A 4 0.80 -5.07 -13.93
C LYS A 4 1.40 -3.93 -13.12
N LYS A 5 1.83 -2.85 -13.78
CA LYS A 5 2.23 -1.64 -13.07
C LYS A 5 1.09 -1.22 -12.15
N LEU A 6 1.42 -0.90 -10.90
CA LEU A 6 0.43 -0.39 -9.96
C LEU A 6 -0.08 0.96 -10.46
N LYS A 7 -1.31 1.31 -10.13
CA LYS A 7 -1.89 2.63 -10.41
C LYS A 7 -2.43 3.20 -9.11
N SER A 8 -2.59 4.52 -9.05
CA SER A 8 -3.24 5.20 -7.93
C SER A 8 -4.57 4.56 -7.52
N GLU A 9 -5.40 4.18 -8.50
CA GLU A 9 -6.69 3.53 -8.23
C GLU A 9 -6.58 2.08 -7.71
N ASP A 10 -5.44 1.42 -7.93
CA ASP A 10 -5.18 0.03 -7.48
C ASP A 10 -4.44 -0.02 -6.12
N LEU A 11 -4.12 1.15 -5.54
CA LEU A 11 -3.48 1.23 -4.23
C LEU A 11 -4.49 0.88 -3.13
N LEU A 12 -4.06 0.01 -2.22
CA LEU A 12 -4.75 -0.26 -0.97
C LEU A 12 -4.93 1.07 -0.23
N PRO A 13 -6.13 1.33 0.32
CA PRO A 13 -6.32 2.48 1.19
C PRO A 13 -5.48 2.32 2.46
N GLU A 14 -5.06 3.44 3.04
CA GLU A 14 -4.36 3.41 4.32
C GLU A 14 -5.30 2.83 5.40
N PRO A 15 -4.90 1.75 6.09
CA PRO A 15 -5.74 1.17 7.14
C PRO A 15 -5.82 2.12 8.33
N VAL A 16 -7.03 2.35 8.81
CA VAL A 16 -7.28 3.20 9.99
C VAL A 16 -6.85 2.42 11.23
N ARG A 17 -5.94 3.00 12.01
CA ARG A 17 -5.55 2.40 13.27
C ARG A 17 -6.74 2.46 14.24
N PRO A 18 -7.23 1.31 14.72
CA PRO A 18 -8.27 1.30 15.73
C PRO A 18 -7.69 1.81 17.05
N GLU A 19 -8.56 2.36 17.88
CA GLU A 19 -8.15 2.87 19.17
C GLU A 19 -7.68 1.75 20.11
N ALA A 20 -6.82 2.06 21.08
CA ALA A 20 -6.26 1.05 21.99
C ALA A 20 -7.30 0.33 22.87
N TRP A 21 -8.49 0.91 23.00
CA TRP A 21 -9.65 0.38 23.72
C TRP A 21 -10.65 -0.33 22.79
N GLU A 22 -10.42 -0.29 21.48
CA GLU A 22 -11.23 -1.00 20.49
C GLU A 22 -10.78 -2.45 20.37
N CYS A 23 -11.63 -3.32 20.93
CA CYS A 23 -11.74 -4.74 20.66
C CYS A 23 -10.46 -5.58 20.65
N CYS A 24 -9.90 -5.80 21.84
CA CYS A 24 -8.93 -6.85 22.11
C CYS A 24 -9.23 -7.52 23.47
N GLY A 25 -10.37 -8.23 23.54
CA GLY A 25 -10.87 -8.88 24.75
C GLY A 25 -11.96 -9.93 24.45
N SER A 26 -12.47 -10.60 25.49
CA SER A 26 -13.37 -11.76 25.38
C SER A 26 -14.74 -11.46 24.74
N ASP A 27 -15.10 -10.17 24.59
CA ASP A 27 -16.36 -9.71 24.00
C ASP A 27 -16.29 -9.44 22.49
N CYS A 28 -15.11 -9.60 21.87
CA CYS A 28 -14.87 -9.19 20.47
C CYS A 28 -14.73 -10.34 19.46
N GLY A 29 -15.01 -11.58 19.88
CA GLY A 29 -14.95 -12.76 19.01
C GLY A 29 -13.53 -13.29 18.75
N ASP A 30 -13.38 -14.08 17.68
CA ASP A 30 -12.17 -14.87 17.39
C ASP A 30 -10.96 -14.07 16.86
N ALA A 31 -11.12 -12.79 16.49
CA ALA A 31 -10.03 -11.97 15.97
C ALA A 31 -10.01 -10.57 16.61
N CYS A 32 -8.94 -10.27 17.36
CA CYS A 32 -8.68 -8.92 17.86
C CYS A 32 -8.58 -7.96 16.67
N ILE A 33 -9.28 -6.82 16.74
CA ILE A 33 -9.32 -5.82 15.67
C ILE A 33 -7.90 -5.29 15.36
N GLN A 34 -7.03 -5.24 16.37
CA GLN A 34 -5.62 -4.91 16.19
C GLN A 34 -4.90 -5.91 15.27
N THR A 35 -5.20 -7.21 15.38
CA THR A 35 -4.58 -8.23 14.52
C THR A 35 -4.96 -8.04 13.06
N ILE A 36 -6.24 -7.70 12.80
CA ILE A 36 -6.72 -7.39 11.45
C ILE A 36 -6.00 -6.15 10.93
N TYR A 37 -5.94 -5.08 11.73
CA TYR A 37 -5.20 -3.86 11.39
C TYR A 37 -3.74 -4.14 11.01
N TRP A 38 -3.02 -4.93 11.81
CA TRP A 38 -1.61 -5.23 11.53
C TRP A 38 -1.43 -6.04 10.24
N ASN A 39 -2.37 -6.95 9.93
CA ASN A 39 -2.35 -7.71 8.68
C ASN A 39 -2.60 -6.81 7.46
N GLU A 40 -3.61 -5.94 7.54
CA GLU A 40 -3.93 -4.97 6.49
C GLU A 40 -2.79 -3.96 6.29
N LYS A 41 -2.21 -3.47 7.40
CA LYS A 41 -1.06 -2.58 7.38
C LYS A 41 0.15 -3.22 6.72
N ALA A 42 0.43 -4.49 7.01
CA ALA A 42 1.54 -5.19 6.36
C ALA A 42 1.35 -5.29 4.84
N ALA A 43 0.14 -5.57 4.37
CA ALA A 43 -0.18 -5.60 2.94
C ALA A 43 -0.06 -4.22 2.29
N TYR A 44 -0.59 -3.19 2.95
CA TYR A 44 -0.47 -1.79 2.51
C TYR A 44 1.00 -1.36 2.41
N ASP A 45 1.80 -1.58 3.46
CA ASP A 45 3.21 -1.21 3.50
C ASP A 45 4.01 -1.93 2.40
N ALA A 46 3.71 -3.20 2.13
CA ALA A 46 4.36 -3.97 1.06
C ALA A 46 4.04 -3.38 -0.32
N GLN A 47 2.78 -3.02 -0.57
CA GLN A 47 2.37 -2.42 -1.84
C GLN A 47 2.94 -1.02 -2.01
N GLN A 48 2.97 -0.20 -0.96
CA GLN A 48 3.56 1.14 -1.00
C GLN A 48 5.05 1.11 -1.36
N LYS A 49 5.81 0.13 -0.84
CA LYS A 49 7.22 -0.05 -1.23
C LYS A 49 7.37 -0.34 -2.72
N GLN A 50 6.52 -1.21 -3.27
CA GLN A 50 6.52 -1.52 -4.70
C GLN A 50 6.12 -0.33 -5.56
N TRP A 51 5.16 0.48 -5.09
CA TRP A 51 4.73 1.70 -5.76
C TRP A 51 5.83 2.75 -5.79
N GLN A 52 6.48 3.01 -4.65
CA GLN A 52 7.59 3.95 -4.55
C GLN A 52 8.80 3.53 -5.41
N ALA A 53 9.10 2.23 -5.46
CA ALA A 53 10.14 1.71 -6.33
C ALA A 53 9.83 1.97 -7.81
N GLN A 54 8.58 1.71 -8.23
CA GLN A 54 8.13 2.00 -9.61
C GLN A 54 8.19 3.50 -9.92
N LEU A 55 7.74 4.37 -9.01
CA LEU A 55 7.83 5.81 -9.21
C LEU A 55 9.28 6.30 -9.34
N ALA A 56 10.21 5.73 -8.57
CA ALA A 56 11.63 6.05 -8.69
C ALA A 56 12.23 5.57 -10.02
N GLU A 57 11.87 4.38 -10.49
CA GLU A 57 12.27 3.87 -11.81
C GLU A 57 11.68 4.69 -12.95
N GLU A 58 10.41 5.09 -12.84
CA GLU A 58 9.74 5.95 -13.82
C GLU A 58 10.31 7.37 -13.82
N ALA A 59 10.61 7.95 -12.66
CA ALA A 59 11.27 9.25 -12.57
C ALA A 59 12.66 9.20 -13.22
N ALA A 60 13.44 8.13 -12.97
CA ALA A 60 14.73 7.92 -13.63
C ALA A 60 14.56 7.74 -15.15
N ALA A 61 13.56 6.99 -15.61
CA ALA A 61 13.29 6.79 -17.04
C ALA A 61 12.78 8.07 -17.73
N GLN A 62 11.96 8.90 -17.05
CA GLN A 62 11.43 10.15 -17.59
C GLN A 62 12.53 11.20 -17.81
N THR A 63 13.63 11.18 -17.04
CA THR A 63 14.78 12.06 -17.30
C THR A 63 15.53 11.76 -18.60
N GLY A 64 15.26 10.62 -19.26
CA GLY A 64 15.84 10.27 -20.57
C GLY A 64 14.85 10.31 -21.74
N GLY A 65 13.61 10.79 -21.54
CA GLY A 65 12.49 10.58 -22.46
C GLY A 65 11.81 11.84 -23.02
N THR A 66 12.40 13.03 -22.84
CA THR A 66 11.80 14.30 -23.30
C THR A 66 12.51 14.87 -24.54
N ASP A 67 12.98 14.01 -25.45
CA ASP A 67 13.51 14.41 -26.78
C ASP A 67 12.62 13.86 -27.89
N LYS A 68 11.36 14.32 -27.98
CA LYS A 68 10.59 14.27 -29.24
C LYS A 68 9.36 15.18 -29.21
N ALA A 69 9.60 16.49 -29.24
CA ALA A 69 8.62 17.47 -29.71
C ALA A 69 9.33 18.78 -30.11
N VAL A 70 10.03 18.78 -31.25
CA VAL A 70 10.30 19.97 -32.06
C VAL A 70 10.20 19.59 -33.53
#